data_AF-A0A0K2RAB1-F1
#
_entry.id   AF-A0A0K2RAB1-F1
#
_cell.length_a   1.000
_cell.length_b   1.000
_cell.length_c   1.000
_cell.angle_alpha   90.00
_cell.angle_beta   90.00
_cell.angle_gamma   90.00
#
_symmetry.space_group_name_H-M   'P 1'
#
loop_
_entity.id
_entity.type
_entity.pdbx_description
1 polymer ?
#
loop_
_entity_poly.entity_id
_entity_poly.type
_entity_poly.pdbx_seq_one_letter_code
_entity_poly.pdbx_strand_id
1 'polypeptide(L)'
;MRLSRIEIKNHSRIQDLDLGVRRHAVIVGANDVGKSSILRMLNLLLGASTAGLYQSLTPADLRDLEQPLVVNAWWAHFTGKNRRPFPSEISIGSDQVSEYLWVQMIVEAHPEDEEAVTVRRRFPKAAMSEGPAASSWRSSVGATCALLEARR
;
A
#
# COMPACT_ATOMS: atom_id res chain seq x y z
N MET A 1 15.15 7.37 -1.09
CA MET A 1 13.72 7.10 -1.22
C MET A 1 13.05 7.41 0.11
N ARG A 2 11.90 8.08 0.10
CA ARG A 2 11.08 8.35 1.30
C ARG A 2 9.60 8.23 0.98
N LEU A 3 8.80 7.92 1.98
CA LEU A 3 7.34 7.94 1.90
C LEU A 3 6.87 9.39 1.71
N SER A 4 6.06 9.64 0.68
CA SER A 4 5.58 10.99 0.29
C SER A 4 4.07 11.15 0.40
N ARG A 5 3.30 10.06 0.38
CA ARG A 5 1.85 10.06 0.54
C ARG A 5 1.37 8.70 1.05
N ILE A 6 0.30 8.70 1.83
CA ILE A 6 -0.40 7.50 2.30
C ILE A 6 -1.89 7.74 2.09
N GLU A 7 -2.60 6.71 1.64
CA GLU A 7 -4.06 6.70 1.60
C GLU A 7 -4.57 5.38 2.18
N ILE A 8 -5.61 5.46 3.01
CA ILE A 8 -6.30 4.30 3.58
C ILE A 8 -7.79 4.50 3.39
N LYS A 9 -8.45 3.52 2.77
CA LYS A 9 -9.89 3.52 2.50
C LYS A 9 -10.54 2.26 3.08
N ASN A 10 -11.78 2.41 3.52
CA ASN A 10 -12.65 1.30 3.99
C ASN A 10 -12.10 0.49 5.18
N HIS A 11 -11.28 1.09 6.04
CA HIS A 11 -10.85 0.47 7.30
C HIS A 11 -11.88 0.73 8.41
N SER A 12 -12.20 -0.29 9.20
CA SER A 12 -13.24 -0.23 10.24
C SER A 12 -12.99 0.85 11.29
N ARG A 13 -11.75 0.98 11.76
CA ARG A 13 -11.33 1.95 12.80
C ARG A 13 -10.65 3.24 12.32
N ILE A 14 -10.40 3.40 11.03
CA ILE A 14 -9.69 4.57 10.49
C ILE A 14 -10.64 5.22 9.51
N GLN A 15 -11.01 6.49 9.72
CA GLN A 15 -11.73 7.23 8.69
C GLN A 15 -10.88 7.33 7.43
N ASP A 16 -11.54 7.33 6.27
CA ASP A 16 -10.87 7.39 4.99
C ASP A 16 -9.92 8.59 4.95
N LEU A 17 -8.63 8.30 4.80
CA LEU A 17 -7.58 9.32 4.90
C LEU A 17 -6.75 9.35 3.63
N ASP A 18 -6.26 10.54 3.34
CA ASP A 18 -5.29 10.82 2.30
C ASP A 18 -4.34 11.90 2.81
N LEU A 19 -3.09 11.51 3.05
CA LEU A 19 -2.12 12.32 3.77
C LEU A 19 -0.81 12.41 3.01
N GLY A 20 -0.39 13.64 2.70
CA GLY A 20 0.95 13.94 2.21
C GLY A 20 1.99 13.86 3.35
N VAL A 21 3.05 13.10 3.14
CA VAL A 21 4.16 12.94 4.08
C VAL A 21 5.36 13.77 3.62
N ARG A 22 5.82 14.69 4.47
CA ARG A 22 7.00 15.54 4.20
C ARG A 22 8.27 14.88 4.75
N ARG A 23 9.19 15.66 5.33
CA ARG A 23 10.45 15.13 5.89
C ARG A 23 10.24 14.30 7.17
N HIS A 24 9.35 14.78 8.05
CA HIS A 24 9.00 14.13 9.31
C HIS A 24 7.48 14.19 9.47
N ALA A 25 6.87 13.12 9.96
CA ALA A 25 5.44 13.05 10.25
C ALA A 25 5.24 12.67 11.72
N VAL A 26 4.34 13.40 12.39
CA VAL A 26 3.95 13.13 13.77
C VAL A 26 2.45 12.89 13.79
N ILE A 27 2.03 11.73 14.33
CA ILE A 27 0.62 11.37 14.45
C ILE A 27 0.20 11.62 15.90
N VAL A 28 -0.66 12.61 16.12
CA VAL A 28 -1.22 12.97 17.44
C VAL A 28 -2.73 12.81 17.45
N GLY A 29 -3.30 12.57 18.63
CA GLY A 29 -4.73 12.40 18.83
C GLY A 29 -5.04 11.60 20.09
N ALA A 30 -6.31 11.54 20.48
CA ALA A 30 -6.75 10.76 21.63
C ALA A 30 -6.48 9.25 21.45
N ASN A 31 -6.55 8.47 22.53
CA ASN A 31 -6.43 7.02 22.42
C ASN A 31 -7.61 6.45 21.61
N ASP A 32 -7.36 5.32 20.95
CA ASP A 32 -8.35 4.57 20.17
C ASP A 32 -8.95 5.26 18.92
N VAL A 33 -8.47 6.45 18.56
CA VAL A 33 -8.85 7.14 17.29
C VAL A 33 -8.23 6.53 16.02
N GLY A 34 -7.53 5.39 16.13
CA GLY A 34 -6.94 4.70 14.98
C GLY A 34 -5.45 4.99 14.69
N LYS A 35 -4.73 5.72 15.55
CA LYS A 35 -3.29 6.02 15.35
C LYS A 35 -2.44 4.76 15.14
N SER A 36 -2.60 3.78 16.03
CA SER A 36 -1.87 2.51 15.96
C SER A 36 -2.31 1.69 14.74
N SER A 37 -3.57 1.79 14.33
CA SER A 37 -4.09 1.13 13.14
C SER A 37 -3.43 1.68 11.86
N ILE A 38 -3.19 2.99 11.76
CA ILE A 38 -2.44 3.59 10.64
C ILE A 38 -1.04 2.97 10.55
N LEU A 39 -0.30 2.92 11.66
CA LEU A 39 1.03 2.34 11.70
C LEU A 39 1.02 0.84 11.40
N ARG A 40 0.01 0.10 11.88
CA ARG A 40 -0.20 -1.31 11.55
C ARG A 40 -0.43 -1.49 10.05
N MET A 41 -1.28 -0.68 9.42
CA MET A 41 -1.53 -0.77 7.97
C MET A 41 -0.27 -0.48 7.15
N LEU A 42 0.54 0.50 7.56
CA LEU A 42 1.84 0.75 6.92
C LEU A 42 2.81 -0.42 7.08
N ASN A 43 2.87 -1.03 8.26
CA ASN A 43 3.70 -2.22 8.49
C ASN A 43 3.22 -3.41 7.64
N LEU A 44 1.90 -3.61 7.57
CA LEU A 44 1.28 -4.64 6.75
C LEU A 44 1.42 -4.34 5.25
N LEU A 45 1.55 -3.10 4.80
CA LEU A 45 1.84 -2.82 3.40
C LEU A 45 3.30 -3.11 3.05
N LEU A 46 4.23 -2.87 3.97
CA LEU A 46 5.65 -2.67 3.62
C LEU A 46 6.67 -3.59 4.27
N GLY A 47 6.27 -4.34 5.29
CA GLY A 47 7.19 -5.09 6.13
C GLY A 47 6.73 -6.50 6.43
N ALA A 48 5.42 -6.74 6.46
CA ALA A 48 4.92 -8.08 6.77
C ALA A 48 5.19 -9.08 5.64
N SER A 49 5.46 -10.33 6.00
CA SER A 49 5.46 -11.45 5.05
C SER A 49 4.04 -11.76 4.58
N THR A 50 3.89 -12.56 3.53
CA THR A 50 2.58 -13.03 3.07
C THR A 50 1.83 -13.77 4.19
N ALA A 51 2.49 -14.68 4.90
CA ALA A 51 1.88 -15.38 6.04
C ALA A 51 1.45 -14.40 7.15
N GLY A 52 2.29 -13.39 7.44
CA GLY A 52 1.97 -12.36 8.44
C GLY A 52 0.76 -11.51 8.05
N LEU A 53 0.48 -11.31 6.76
CA LEU A 53 -0.75 -10.63 6.30
C LEU A 53 -1.99 -11.42 6.69
N TYR A 54 -2.06 -12.70 6.29
CA TYR A 54 -3.22 -13.56 6.53
C TYR A 54 -3.41 -13.87 8.03
N GLN A 55 -2.34 -13.85 8.83
CA GLN A 55 -2.45 -13.96 10.29
C GLN A 55 -2.93 -12.67 10.97
N SER A 56 -2.72 -11.52 10.34
CA SER A 56 -2.98 -10.22 10.97
C SER A 56 -4.28 -9.58 10.49
N LEU A 57 -4.78 -9.90 9.31
CA LEU A 57 -5.96 -9.28 8.71
C LEU A 57 -7.17 -10.20 8.85
N THR A 58 -8.29 -9.61 9.21
CA THR A 58 -9.56 -10.29 9.41
C THR A 58 -10.68 -9.51 8.73
N PRO A 59 -11.85 -10.12 8.49
CA PRO A 59 -13.03 -9.41 7.98
C PRO A 59 -13.42 -8.19 8.83
N ALA A 60 -13.17 -8.23 10.16
CA ALA A 60 -13.45 -7.11 11.07
C ALA A 60 -12.56 -5.87 10.86
N ASP A 61 -11.49 -5.97 10.07
CA ASP A 61 -10.68 -4.80 9.68
C ASP A 61 -11.36 -3.99 8.55
N LEU A 62 -12.33 -4.57 7.83
CA LEU A 62 -13.12 -3.90 6.78
C LEU A 62 -14.30 -3.16 7.41
N ARG A 63 -14.58 -1.93 6.97
CA ARG A 63 -15.76 -1.17 7.40
C ARG A 63 -17.02 -1.64 6.68
N ASP A 64 -16.90 -1.87 5.37
CA ASP A 64 -17.91 -2.44 4.49
C ASP A 64 -17.32 -3.69 3.84
N LEU A 65 -17.97 -4.84 4.01
CA LEU A 65 -17.50 -6.14 3.49
C LEU A 65 -17.66 -6.24 1.96
N GLU A 66 -18.55 -5.46 1.37
CA GLU A 66 -18.79 -5.42 -0.07
C GLU A 66 -17.78 -4.53 -0.82
N GLN A 67 -16.93 -3.81 -0.08
CA GLN A 67 -15.91 -2.93 -0.64
C GLN A 67 -14.51 -3.38 -0.23
N PRO A 68 -13.50 -3.26 -1.10
CA PRO A 68 -12.13 -3.57 -0.72
C PRO A 68 -11.60 -2.55 0.29
N LEU A 69 -10.87 -3.03 1.30
CA LEU A 69 -9.94 -2.19 2.05
C LEU A 69 -8.70 -1.94 1.18
N VAL A 70 -8.42 -0.66 0.93
CA VAL A 70 -7.30 -0.24 0.08
C VAL A 70 -6.32 0.59 0.90
N VAL A 71 -5.07 0.15 0.93
CA VAL A 71 -3.95 0.88 1.54
C VAL A 71 -2.94 1.20 0.45
N ASN A 72 -2.80 2.49 0.15
CA ASN A 72 -1.84 3.00 -0.82
C ASN A 72 -0.72 3.75 -0.13
N ALA A 73 0.46 3.64 -0.69
CA ALA A 73 1.59 4.48 -0.31
C ALA A 73 2.44 4.81 -1.53
N TRP A 74 2.96 6.03 -1.51
CA TRP A 74 3.84 6.54 -2.56
C TRP A 74 5.21 6.83 -1.98
N TRP A 75 6.24 6.38 -2.68
CA TRP A 75 7.62 6.78 -2.42
C TRP A 75 8.10 7.73 -3.49
N ALA A 76 8.93 8.68 -3.08
CA ALA A 76 9.61 9.61 -3.96
C ALA A 76 11.08 9.78 -3.55
N HIS A 77 11.80 10.61 -4.31
CA HIS A 77 13.20 10.96 -4.06
C HIS A 77 14.12 9.74 -4.03
N PHE A 78 14.14 9.00 -5.14
CA PHE A 78 15.01 7.84 -5.33
C PHE A 78 16.48 8.25 -5.39
N THR A 79 17.34 7.34 -4.98
CA THR A 79 18.79 7.39 -5.19
C THR A 79 19.17 6.18 -6.04
N GLY A 80 20.34 6.21 -6.69
CA GLY A 80 20.74 5.12 -7.59
C GLY A 80 20.70 3.71 -6.96
N LYS A 81 20.88 3.58 -5.63
CA LYS A 81 20.79 2.31 -4.92
C LYS A 81 19.36 1.78 -4.79
N ASN A 82 18.41 2.60 -4.34
CA ASN A 82 17.01 2.18 -4.13
C ASN A 82 16.17 2.18 -5.43
N ARG A 83 16.70 2.73 -6.52
CA ARG A 83 16.09 2.62 -7.85
C ARG A 83 16.27 1.22 -8.45
N ARG A 84 17.41 0.56 -8.19
CA ARG A 84 17.80 -0.72 -8.80
C ARG A 84 16.76 -1.84 -8.64
N PRO A 85 16.11 -2.03 -7.48
CA PRO A 85 15.12 -3.10 -7.31
C PRO A 85 13.80 -2.86 -8.07
N PHE A 86 13.55 -1.62 -8.54
CA PHE A 86 12.29 -1.22 -9.16
C PHE A 86 12.49 -0.62 -10.56
N PRO A 87 13.07 -1.38 -11.51
CA PRO A 87 13.40 -0.84 -12.83
C PRO A 87 12.17 -0.48 -13.67
N SER A 88 11.02 -1.12 -13.44
CA SER A 88 9.81 -0.96 -14.27
C SER A 88 8.57 -0.51 -13.49
N GLU A 89 8.66 -0.45 -12.16
CA GLU A 89 7.58 -0.09 -11.25
C GLU A 89 7.58 1.41 -10.90
N ILE A 90 8.72 2.09 -11.03
CA ILE A 90 8.79 3.54 -10.85
C ILE A 90 8.07 4.23 -12.01
N SER A 91 7.07 5.05 -11.67
CA SER A 91 6.28 5.84 -12.60
C SER A 91 6.76 7.29 -12.63
N ILE A 92 6.55 7.97 -13.75
CA ILE A 92 6.77 9.40 -13.91
C ILE A 92 5.45 10.12 -13.64
N GLY A 93 5.50 11.18 -12.85
CA GLY A 93 4.38 12.06 -12.53
C GLY A 93 3.89 12.82 -13.76
N SER A 94 2.70 13.40 -13.65
CA SER A 94 2.12 14.22 -14.73
C SER A 94 2.95 15.45 -15.09
N ASP A 95 3.83 15.88 -14.18
CA ASP A 95 4.79 16.97 -14.40
C ASP A 95 6.00 16.55 -15.24
N GLN A 96 6.08 15.29 -15.69
CA GLN A 96 7.18 14.70 -16.48
C GLN A 96 8.55 14.75 -15.79
N VAL A 97 8.60 15.15 -14.52
CA VAL A 97 9.84 15.38 -13.77
C VAL A 97 9.87 14.58 -12.48
N SER A 98 8.76 14.54 -11.76
CA SER A 98 8.68 13.81 -10.50
C SER A 98 8.59 12.32 -10.77
N GLU A 99 9.39 11.53 -10.07
CA GLU A 99 9.28 10.08 -10.08
C GLU A 99 8.60 9.61 -8.79
N TYR A 100 7.77 8.57 -8.89
CA TYR A 100 7.18 7.91 -7.73
C TYR A 100 7.08 6.39 -7.90
N LEU A 101 7.09 5.68 -6.78
CA LEU A 101 6.79 4.26 -6.68
C LEU A 101 5.50 4.13 -5.89
N TRP A 102 4.48 3.55 -6.50
CA TRP A 102 3.20 3.33 -5.86
C TRP A 102 3.11 1.87 -5.42
N VAL A 103 2.88 1.65 -4.12
CA VAL A 103 2.62 0.33 -3.54
C VAL A 103 1.18 0.33 -3.04
N GLN A 104 0.44 -0.71 -3.41
CA GLN A 104 -0.94 -0.88 -3.01
C GLN A 104 -1.13 -2.25 -2.36
N MET A 105 -1.87 -2.28 -1.25
CA MET A 105 -2.46 -3.47 -0.69
C MET A 105 -3.99 -3.38 -0.82
N ILE A 106 -4.59 -4.46 -1.30
CA ILE A 106 -6.04 -4.65 -1.39
C ILE A 106 -6.39 -5.82 -0.49
N VAL A 107 -7.41 -5.65 0.34
CA VAL A 107 -7.98 -6.68 1.20
C VAL A 107 -9.47 -6.77 0.94
N GLU A 108 -9.96 -7.96 0.63
CA GLU A 108 -11.36 -8.25 0.31
C GLU A 108 -11.83 -9.41 1.19
N ALA A 109 -13.12 -9.45 1.55
CA ALA A 109 -13.69 -10.62 2.19
C ALA A 109 -13.51 -11.86 1.29
N HIS A 110 -13.26 -13.02 1.89
CA HIS A 110 -13.15 -14.25 1.11
C HIS A 110 -14.55 -14.70 0.66
N PRO A 111 -14.78 -14.99 -0.63
CA PRO A 111 -16.12 -15.25 -1.16
C PRO A 111 -16.76 -16.54 -0.64
N GLU A 112 -15.95 -17.48 -0.17
CA GLU A 112 -16.39 -18.80 0.30
C GLU A 112 -16.13 -19.02 1.80
N ASP A 113 -15.50 -18.06 2.49
CA ASP A 113 -15.11 -18.19 3.89
C ASP A 113 -15.31 -16.86 4.62
N GLU A 114 -16.39 -16.78 5.42
CA GLU A 114 -16.79 -15.57 6.12
C GLU A 114 -15.79 -15.12 7.22
N GLU A 115 -14.87 -16.00 7.63
CA GLU A 115 -13.83 -15.68 8.62
C GLU A 115 -12.50 -15.28 7.97
N ALA A 116 -12.37 -15.45 6.66
CA ALA A 116 -11.14 -15.18 5.93
C ALA A 116 -11.22 -13.93 5.05
N VAL A 117 -10.04 -13.43 4.68
CA VAL A 117 -9.87 -12.37 3.70
C VAL A 117 -8.90 -12.81 2.61
N THR A 118 -9.04 -12.24 1.42
CA THR A 118 -8.02 -12.32 0.39
C THR A 118 -7.14 -11.06 0.44
N VAL A 119 -5.82 -11.23 0.31
CA VAL A 119 -4.87 -10.11 0.41
C VAL A 119 -3.95 -10.07 -0.79
N ARG A 120 -3.86 -8.91 -1.45
CA ARG A 120 -3.01 -8.71 -2.63
C ARG A 120 -2.16 -7.45 -2.47
N ARG A 121 -0.83 -7.57 -2.62
CA ARG A 121 0.07 -6.42 -2.77
C ARG A 121 0.53 -6.29 -4.22
N ARG A 122 0.57 -5.07 -4.73
CA ARG A 122 0.99 -4.79 -6.10
C ARG A 122 1.65 -3.41 -6.23
N PHE A 123 2.32 -3.21 -7.37
CA PHE A 123 2.76 -1.89 -7.83
C PHE A 123 1.88 -1.45 -9.00
N PRO A 124 0.86 -0.63 -8.79
CA PRO A 124 0.05 -0.15 -9.90
C PRO A 124 0.86 0.84 -10.74
N LYS A 125 0.65 0.83 -12.05
CA LYS A 125 1.18 1.86 -12.94
C LYS A 125 0.21 3.04 -12.98
N ALA A 126 0.76 4.24 -13.19
CA ALA A 126 -0.05 5.38 -13.62
C ALA A 126 -0.83 4.96 -14.87
N ALA A 127 -2.16 4.98 -14.83
CA ALA A 127 -2.92 4.92 -16.07
C ALA A 127 -2.62 6.23 -16.82
N MET A 128 -1.88 6.16 -17.93
CA MET A 128 -2.10 7.14 -18.99
C MET A 128 -3.58 7.02 -19.38
N SER A 129 -4.25 8.16 -19.52
CA SER A 129 -5.69 8.30 -19.79
C SER A 129 -6.30 7.16 -20.61
N GLU A 130 -7.41 6.61 -20.11
CA GLU A 130 -8.42 5.79 -20.79
C GLU A 130 -7.92 4.75 -21.82
N GLY A 131 -7.78 3.51 -21.36
CA GLY A 131 -7.59 2.30 -22.16
C GLY A 131 -7.26 1.12 -21.25
N PRO A 132 -7.55 -0.15 -21.62
CA PRO A 132 -7.36 -1.28 -20.73
C PRO A 132 -5.87 -1.40 -20.39
N ALA A 133 -5.51 -1.00 -19.18
CA ALA A 133 -4.14 -0.93 -18.73
C ALA A 133 -3.53 -2.33 -18.76
N ALA A 134 -2.61 -2.56 -19.71
CA ALA A 134 -1.82 -3.78 -19.80
C ALA A 134 -1.03 -3.94 -18.49
N SER A 135 -1.56 -4.81 -17.63
CA SER A 135 -1.05 -5.14 -16.31
C SER A 135 0.23 -5.95 -16.43
N SER A 136 1.40 -5.33 -16.23
CA SER A 136 2.60 -6.10 -15.91
C SER A 136 2.51 -6.53 -14.44
N TRP A 137 2.01 -7.74 -14.20
CA TRP A 137 1.86 -8.30 -12.87
C TRP A 137 3.22 -8.71 -12.32
N ARG A 138 3.69 -8.07 -11.26
CA ARG A 138 4.53 -8.76 -10.29
C ARG A 138 3.59 -9.43 -9.29
N SER A 139 3.73 -10.73 -9.07
CA SER A 139 2.91 -11.46 -8.10
C SER A 139 3.04 -10.83 -6.70
N SER A 140 2.05 -11.01 -5.83
CA SER A 140 2.08 -10.50 -4.44
C SER A 140 3.36 -10.90 -3.69
N VAL A 141 3.88 -12.11 -4.00
CA VAL A 141 5.16 -12.61 -3.51
C VAL A 141 6.32 -11.78 -4.06
N GLY A 142 6.38 -11.54 -5.37
CA GLY A 142 7.43 -10.72 -5.98
C GLY A 142 7.40 -9.27 -5.50
N ALA A 143 6.22 -8.71 -5.21
CA ALA A 143 6.11 -7.37 -4.63
C ALA A 143 6.64 -7.32 -3.19
N THR A 144 6.32 -8.34 -2.39
CA THR A 144 6.83 -8.46 -1.03
C THR A 144 8.35 -8.63 -1.00
N CYS A 145 8.93 -9.46 -1.86
CA CYS A 145 10.38 -9.61 -1.98
C CYS A 145 11.07 -8.29 -2.37
N ALA A 146 10.56 -7.57 -3.37
CA ALA A 146 11.15 -6.31 -3.81
C ALA A 146 11.11 -5.22 -2.71
N LEU A 147 10.02 -5.14 -1.95
CA LEU A 147 9.90 -4.23 -0.80
C LEU A 147 10.87 -4.59 0.33
N LEU A 148 11.11 -5.89 0.57
CA LEU A 148 12.07 -6.36 1.56
C LEU A 148 13.52 -6.11 1.12
N GLU A 149 13.84 -6.28 -0.16
CA GLU A 149 15.17 -5.99 -0.71
C GLU A 149 15.51 -4.50 -0.67
N ALA A 150 14.55 -3.63 -0.95
CA ALA A 150 14.74 -2.17 -0.91
C ALA A 150 15.05 -1.61 0.51
N ARG A 151 14.93 -2.45 1.55
CA ARG A 151 15.30 -2.10 2.93
C ARG A 151 16.78 -2.40 3.26
N ARG A 152 17.49 -3.19 2.45
CA ARG A 152 18.92 -3.49 2.63
C ARG A 152 19.80 -2.41 2.01
#